data_AF-S6EZM2-F1
#
_entry.id   AF-S6EZM2-F1
#
_cell.length_a   1.000
_cell.length_b   1.000
_cell.length_c   1.000
_cell.angle_alpha   90.00
_cell.angle_beta   90.00
_cell.angle_gamma   90.00
#
_symmetry.space_group_name_H-M   'P 1'
#
loop_
_entity.id
_entity.type
_entity.pdbx_description
1 polymer ?
#
loop_
_entity_poly.entity_id
_entity_poly.type
_entity_poly.pdbx_seq_one_letter_code
_entity_poly.pdbx_strand_id
1 'polypeptide(L)'
;MKLEISESIEVDTKKLIEEYGQLLTESSKQSIIKNNYKFKGLTTVKDSVIAQLENQFESVKVISKKGRYGGTSFKLKGFKGVVEYNPYKNNGGQSLDWTNEILVIRELINQEVALGQNENFYKGFTVNQLFEKMVGFNKYKIKAIAKEEVSKHRIFTLAGKQKEDEFGLRDTVNNLVRNQRHIYMAKIEEELSKTNHRISYLDSNRNKIDAEKYEEYMIFKKEVETKIKAENNRLKELKNKNFKLGLSTKDFDIKNEVQLVKEVDNAVQEKFGFKYAYRLFNVFDEIQVGGEGDIDKVRENYFNRIMKNASSSQKNHQQTEEINYSEKPFYRLVHAGLYVEVMKSIFSKLVNFESKTESNTVDVLDNSVAEDDDEAYQEFLFNVAQYEAEQEEHDYFYNQDYYVDVERILHEMKNPLSDEECEERYKELFEY
;
A
#
# COMPACT_ATOMS: atom_id res chain seq x y z
N MET A 1 -34.37 -2.24 -16.87
CA MET A 1 -35.45 -1.63 -16.09
C MET A 1 -35.94 -0.37 -16.80
N LYS A 2 -37.24 -0.10 -16.87
CA LYS A 2 -37.79 1.21 -17.30
C LYS A 2 -38.47 1.84 -16.07
N LEU A 3 -37.73 2.62 -15.29
CA LEU A 3 -38.35 3.58 -14.37
C LEU A 3 -38.65 4.82 -15.19
N GLU A 4 -39.89 5.29 -15.17
CA GLU A 4 -40.24 6.53 -15.87
C GLU A 4 -39.76 7.74 -15.06
N ILE A 5 -39.32 8.78 -15.77
CA ILE A 5 -39.00 10.08 -15.17
C ILE A 5 -40.26 10.54 -14.44
N SER A 6 -40.16 10.84 -13.13
CA SER A 6 -41.23 11.27 -12.19
C SER A 6 -41.91 10.21 -11.30
N GLU A 7 -41.66 8.91 -11.48
CA GLU A 7 -42.23 7.89 -10.58
C GLU A 7 -41.66 7.97 -9.15
N SER A 8 -42.50 7.70 -8.16
CA SER A 8 -42.08 7.54 -6.76
C SER A 8 -42.23 6.09 -6.33
N ILE A 9 -41.12 5.48 -5.92
CA ILE A 9 -41.07 4.09 -5.47
C ILE A 9 -40.65 4.02 -4.00
N GLU A 10 -41.23 3.11 -3.25
CA GLU A 10 -40.71 2.70 -1.94
C GLU A 10 -40.11 1.30 -2.08
N VAL A 11 -38.82 1.18 -1.78
CA VAL A 11 -38.07 -0.07 -1.86
C VAL A 11 -37.45 -0.39 -0.51
N ASP A 12 -37.64 -1.61 -0.04
CA ASP A 12 -36.86 -2.11 1.09
C ASP A 12 -35.45 -2.51 0.67
N THR A 13 -34.56 -2.76 1.63
CA THR A 13 -33.15 -3.08 1.35
C THR A 13 -33.00 -4.36 0.51
N LYS A 14 -33.89 -5.35 0.65
CA LYS A 14 -33.81 -6.60 -0.11
C LYS A 14 -34.20 -6.36 -1.57
N LYS A 15 -35.33 -5.68 -1.77
CA LYS A 15 -35.82 -5.28 -3.09
C LYS A 15 -34.84 -4.36 -3.80
N LEU A 16 -34.21 -3.42 -3.07
CA LEU A 16 -33.18 -2.54 -3.61
C LEU A 16 -31.99 -3.32 -4.19
N ILE A 17 -31.58 -4.42 -3.55
CA ILE A 17 -30.45 -5.24 -4.02
C ILE A 17 -30.87 -6.18 -5.15
N GLU A 18 -31.97 -6.91 -4.98
CA GLU A 18 -32.38 -7.98 -5.89
C GLU A 18 -32.99 -7.45 -7.19
N GLU A 19 -33.78 -6.37 -7.15
CA GLU A 19 -34.48 -5.82 -8.32
C GLU A 19 -33.82 -4.55 -8.87
N TYR A 20 -33.17 -3.76 -7.99
CA TYR A 20 -32.61 -2.46 -8.33
C TYR A 20 -31.08 -2.40 -8.13
N GLY A 21 -30.41 -3.54 -8.01
CA GLY A 21 -28.99 -3.60 -7.67
C GLY A 21 -28.06 -2.86 -8.64
N GLN A 22 -28.48 -2.60 -9.88
CA GLN A 22 -27.75 -1.76 -10.84
C GLN A 22 -27.62 -0.29 -10.41
N LEU A 23 -28.41 0.18 -9.44
CA LEU A 23 -28.31 1.52 -8.87
C LEU A 23 -27.16 1.63 -7.86
N LEU A 24 -26.52 0.49 -7.50
CA LEU A 24 -25.50 0.39 -6.46
C LEU A 24 -24.21 -0.25 -6.99
N THR A 25 -23.09 0.14 -6.41
CA THR A 25 -21.78 -0.47 -6.58
C THR A 25 -21.76 -1.91 -6.06
N GLU A 26 -20.91 -2.76 -6.65
CA GLU A 26 -20.79 -4.17 -6.25
C GLU A 26 -20.35 -4.33 -4.80
N SER A 27 -19.42 -3.49 -4.33
CA SER A 27 -18.94 -3.48 -2.94
C SER A 27 -20.05 -3.19 -1.92
N SER A 28 -20.92 -2.22 -2.21
CA SER A 28 -22.08 -1.89 -1.38
C SER A 28 -23.07 -3.05 -1.34
N LYS A 29 -23.34 -3.69 -2.49
CA LYS A 29 -24.23 -4.86 -2.55
C LYS A 29 -23.71 -6.02 -1.73
N GLN A 30 -22.45 -6.41 -1.92
CA GLN A 30 -21.82 -7.52 -1.20
C GLN A 30 -21.82 -7.29 0.31
N SER A 31 -21.54 -6.06 0.76
CA SER A 31 -21.56 -5.70 2.19
C SER A 31 -22.95 -5.85 2.81
N ILE A 32 -24.00 -5.46 2.08
CA ILE A 32 -25.40 -5.56 2.53
C ILE A 32 -25.87 -7.02 2.54
N ILE A 33 -25.54 -7.80 1.52
CA ILE A 33 -25.84 -9.24 1.43
C ILE A 33 -25.17 -9.99 2.59
N LYS A 34 -23.88 -9.73 2.84
CA LYS A 34 -23.13 -10.32 3.96
C LYS A 34 -23.75 -10.02 5.31
N ASN A 35 -24.42 -8.88 5.45
CA ASN A 35 -25.15 -8.49 6.67
C ASN A 35 -26.65 -8.81 6.63
N ASN A 36 -27.05 -9.80 5.83
CA ASN A 36 -28.42 -10.30 5.72
C ASN A 36 -29.44 -9.18 5.44
N TYR A 37 -29.12 -8.32 4.46
CA TYR A 37 -29.94 -7.20 3.99
C TYR A 37 -30.24 -6.13 5.06
N LYS A 38 -29.31 -5.93 6.01
CA LYS A 38 -29.45 -4.94 7.10
C LYS A 38 -28.26 -3.98 7.13
N PHE A 39 -28.54 -2.73 7.52
CA PHE A 39 -27.52 -1.70 7.78
C PHE A 39 -27.04 -1.63 9.24
N LYS A 40 -27.40 -2.62 10.08
CA LYS A 40 -27.02 -2.60 11.50
C LYS A 40 -25.50 -2.72 11.62
N GLY A 41 -24.85 -1.69 12.17
CA GLY A 41 -23.39 -1.62 12.32
C GLY A 41 -22.63 -1.23 11.04
N LEU A 42 -23.34 -0.84 9.97
CA LEU A 42 -22.76 -0.44 8.68
C LEU A 42 -23.16 1.00 8.33
N THR A 43 -22.76 1.96 9.16
CA THR A 43 -23.08 3.38 8.96
C THR A 43 -22.47 3.92 7.66
N THR A 44 -21.20 3.63 7.40
CA THR A 44 -20.50 4.05 6.17
C THR A 44 -21.12 3.48 4.90
N VAL A 45 -21.49 2.20 4.90
CA VAL A 45 -22.19 1.56 3.77
C VAL A 45 -23.58 2.16 3.56
N LYS A 46 -24.29 2.48 4.65
CA LYS A 46 -25.61 3.13 4.57
C LYS A 46 -25.48 4.52 3.94
N ASP A 47 -24.51 5.30 4.36
CA ASP A 47 -24.28 6.66 3.85
C ASP A 47 -23.86 6.62 2.37
N SER A 48 -23.00 5.67 2.00
CA SER A 48 -22.63 5.42 0.61
C SER A 48 -23.83 5.02 -0.28
N VAL A 49 -24.72 4.17 0.21
CA VAL A 49 -25.96 3.81 -0.52
C VAL A 49 -26.87 5.02 -0.69
N ILE A 50 -27.01 5.87 0.33
CA ILE A 50 -27.82 7.09 0.23
C ILE A 50 -27.23 8.01 -0.85
N ALA A 51 -25.93 8.26 -0.82
CA ALA A 51 -25.24 9.10 -1.81
C ALA A 51 -25.35 8.56 -3.25
N GLN A 52 -25.25 7.23 -3.42
CA GLN A 52 -25.47 6.55 -4.70
C GLN A 52 -26.87 6.80 -5.26
N LEU A 53 -27.89 6.74 -4.40
CA LEU A 53 -29.27 6.98 -4.76
C LEU A 53 -29.56 8.47 -5.01
N GLU A 54 -28.98 9.38 -4.24
CA GLU A 54 -29.17 10.83 -4.41
C GLU A 54 -28.60 11.35 -5.73
N ASN A 55 -27.56 10.71 -6.27
CA ASN A 55 -27.05 11.04 -7.60
C ASN A 55 -27.99 10.62 -8.75
N GLN A 56 -28.88 9.66 -8.50
CA GLN A 56 -29.75 9.06 -9.52
C GLN A 56 -31.22 9.45 -9.37
N PHE A 57 -31.60 10.10 -8.26
CA PHE A 57 -32.96 10.54 -7.97
C PHE A 57 -33.02 12.03 -7.57
N GLU A 58 -34.17 12.67 -7.76
CA GLU A 58 -34.42 14.03 -7.26
C GLU A 58 -34.55 14.07 -5.74
N SER A 59 -35.07 13.00 -5.16
CA SER A 59 -35.28 12.90 -3.72
C SER A 59 -35.11 11.46 -3.24
N VAL A 60 -34.33 11.31 -2.18
CA VAL A 60 -34.15 10.07 -1.43
C VAL A 60 -34.56 10.32 0.00
N LYS A 61 -35.52 9.54 0.51
CA LYS A 61 -35.92 9.58 1.92
C LYS A 61 -35.71 8.21 2.56
N VAL A 62 -34.89 8.17 3.59
CA VAL A 62 -34.62 6.96 4.37
C VAL A 62 -35.67 6.79 5.45
N ILE A 63 -36.30 5.62 5.51
CA ILE A 63 -37.30 5.26 6.50
C ILE A 63 -36.74 4.11 7.34
N SER A 64 -36.39 4.40 8.60
CA SER A 64 -35.90 3.40 9.56
C SER A 64 -37.04 2.96 10.47
N LYS A 65 -37.49 1.70 10.34
CA LYS A 65 -38.53 1.13 11.22
C LYS A 65 -37.88 0.49 12.45
N LYS A 66 -38.28 0.88 13.67
CA LYS A 66 -37.81 0.26 14.94
C LYS A 66 -38.61 -1.02 15.24
N GLY A 67 -37.95 -2.05 15.76
CA GLY A 67 -38.61 -3.28 16.25
C GLY A 67 -37.89 -4.59 15.85
N ARG A 68 -38.42 -5.74 16.32
CA ARG A 68 -37.85 -7.09 16.10
C ARG A 68 -37.80 -7.51 14.62
N TYR A 69 -38.67 -6.91 13.80
CA TYR A 69 -38.76 -7.03 12.34
C TYR A 69 -38.43 -5.71 11.62
N GLY A 70 -37.80 -4.76 12.33
CA GLY A 70 -37.44 -3.46 11.78
C GLY A 70 -36.40 -3.55 10.67
N GLY A 71 -36.62 -2.80 9.58
CA GLY A 71 -35.74 -2.72 8.41
C GLY A 71 -35.59 -1.28 7.92
N THR A 72 -34.69 -1.07 6.95
CA THR A 72 -34.52 0.21 6.27
C THR A 72 -35.22 0.14 4.90
N SER A 73 -36.11 1.09 4.63
CA SER A 73 -36.66 1.32 3.29
C SER A 73 -36.27 2.71 2.78
N PHE A 74 -36.27 2.85 1.47
CA PHE A 74 -35.96 4.08 0.77
C PHE A 74 -37.17 4.48 -0.05
N LYS A 75 -37.63 5.72 0.11
CA LYS A 75 -38.58 6.34 -0.79
C LYS A 75 -37.80 7.18 -1.79
N LEU A 76 -37.84 6.76 -3.05
CA LEU A 76 -37.10 7.34 -4.17
C LEU A 76 -38.11 8.07 -5.07
N LYS A 77 -37.78 9.28 -5.53
CA LYS A 77 -38.65 10.05 -6.42
C LYS A 77 -37.83 10.76 -7.50
N GLY A 78 -38.37 10.80 -8.71
CA GLY A 78 -37.79 11.58 -9.81
C GLY A 78 -36.49 10.96 -10.31
N PHE A 79 -36.57 9.77 -10.89
CA PHE A 79 -35.40 9.08 -11.44
C PHE A 79 -34.79 9.90 -12.59
N LYS A 80 -33.49 10.21 -12.49
CA LYS A 80 -32.74 11.05 -13.43
C LYS A 80 -31.94 10.24 -14.46
N GLY A 81 -31.90 8.92 -14.30
CA GLY A 81 -31.06 8.01 -15.08
C GLY A 81 -30.02 7.30 -14.22
N VAL A 82 -29.47 6.20 -14.74
CA VAL A 82 -28.34 5.53 -14.10
C VAL A 82 -27.10 6.36 -14.38
N VAL A 83 -26.46 6.83 -13.31
CA VAL A 83 -25.19 7.56 -13.37
C VAL A 83 -24.16 6.69 -12.70
N GLU A 84 -22.98 6.57 -13.30
CA GLU A 84 -21.85 5.93 -12.65
C GLU A 84 -21.54 6.71 -11.37
N TYR A 85 -21.79 6.08 -10.23
CA TYR A 85 -21.51 6.69 -8.95
C TYR A 85 -20.00 6.78 -8.78
N ASN A 86 -19.49 8.00 -8.83
CA ASN A 86 -18.14 8.32 -8.42
C ASN A 86 -18.20 8.79 -6.95
N PRO A 87 -17.77 7.96 -5.97
CA PRO A 87 -17.76 8.35 -4.56
C PRO A 87 -16.92 9.61 -4.29
N TYR A 88 -15.99 9.93 -5.18
CA TYR A 88 -15.08 11.07 -5.09
C TYR A 88 -15.67 12.36 -5.65
N LYS A 89 -16.87 12.36 -6.24
CA LYS A 89 -17.40 13.55 -6.95
C LYS A 89 -17.85 14.69 -6.01
N ASN A 90 -18.26 14.37 -4.77
CA ASN A 90 -18.75 15.37 -3.79
C ASN A 90 -18.24 15.15 -2.35
N ASN A 91 -17.44 14.10 -2.09
CA ASN A 91 -16.88 13.79 -0.76
C ASN A 91 -15.36 13.50 -0.79
N GLY A 92 -14.70 13.59 -1.94
CA GLY A 92 -13.26 13.34 -2.08
C GLY A 92 -12.60 14.44 -2.90
N GLY A 93 -11.38 14.81 -2.56
CA GLY A 93 -10.58 15.74 -3.37
C GLY A 93 -10.36 15.24 -4.81
N GLN A 94 -9.87 16.13 -5.66
CA GLN A 94 -9.44 15.82 -7.03
C GLN A 94 -8.40 14.68 -7.00
N SER A 95 -8.41 13.76 -7.97
CA SER A 95 -7.41 12.66 -8.05
C SER A 95 -5.97 13.19 -8.03
N LEU A 96 -5.05 12.40 -7.47
CA LEU A 96 -3.64 12.75 -7.32
C LEU A 96 -3.13 12.85 -8.74
N ASP A 97 -2.39 13.91 -9.03
CA ASP A 97 -1.74 14.01 -10.31
C ASP A 97 -0.55 13.04 -10.34
N TRP A 98 -0.68 12.00 -11.16
CA TRP A 98 0.35 10.99 -11.41
C TRP A 98 1.04 11.21 -12.75
N THR A 99 0.76 12.31 -13.44
CA THR A 99 1.25 12.55 -14.81
C THR A 99 2.76 12.46 -14.90
N ASN A 100 3.47 13.11 -13.97
CA ASN A 100 4.94 13.06 -13.92
C ASN A 100 5.47 11.64 -13.68
N GLU A 101 4.93 10.94 -12.68
CA GLU A 101 5.30 9.56 -12.37
C GLU A 101 5.07 8.62 -13.57
N ILE A 102 3.94 8.78 -14.28
CA ILE A 102 3.62 7.99 -15.47
C ILE A 102 4.63 8.24 -16.58
N LEU A 103 5.03 9.50 -16.82
CA LEU A 103 6.06 9.83 -17.80
C LEU A 103 7.39 9.16 -17.45
N VAL A 104 7.85 9.28 -16.20
CA VAL A 104 9.09 8.63 -15.73
C VAL A 104 9.01 7.10 -15.82
N ILE A 105 7.87 6.49 -15.50
CA ILE A 105 7.68 5.03 -15.66
C ILE A 105 7.90 4.62 -17.12
N ARG A 106 7.30 5.35 -18.08
CA ARG A 106 7.45 5.07 -19.51
C ARG A 106 8.88 5.25 -19.99
N GLU A 107 9.54 6.32 -19.56
CA GLU A 107 10.95 6.56 -19.88
C GLU A 107 11.85 5.45 -19.34
N LEU A 108 11.64 5.02 -18.09
CA LEU A 108 12.40 3.91 -17.52
C LEU A 108 12.12 2.60 -18.26
N ILE A 109 10.89 2.32 -18.69
CA ILE A 109 10.59 1.17 -19.56
C ILE A 109 11.36 1.28 -20.87
N ASN A 110 11.34 2.44 -21.53
CA ASN A 110 12.06 2.66 -22.79
C ASN A 110 13.59 2.50 -22.62
N GLN A 111 14.15 2.90 -21.49
CA GLN A 111 15.55 2.62 -21.17
C GLN A 111 15.81 1.11 -21.12
N GLU A 112 14.91 0.31 -20.52
CA GLU A 112 15.06 -1.15 -20.52
C GLU A 112 14.86 -1.76 -21.91
N VAL A 113 13.97 -1.20 -22.74
CA VAL A 113 13.80 -1.61 -24.15
C VAL A 113 15.07 -1.34 -24.95
N ALA A 114 15.65 -0.13 -24.84
CA ALA A 114 16.89 0.23 -25.50
C ALA A 114 18.08 -0.63 -25.05
N LEU A 115 18.14 -0.98 -23.76
CA LEU A 115 19.09 -1.95 -23.23
C LEU A 115 18.86 -3.36 -23.82
N GLY A 116 17.60 -3.73 -24.07
CA GLY A 116 17.21 -4.98 -24.72
C GLY A 116 17.54 -5.07 -26.22
N GLN A 117 17.63 -3.93 -26.90
CA GLN A 117 17.96 -3.83 -28.34
C GLN A 117 19.48 -3.86 -28.62
N ASN A 118 20.32 -3.61 -27.63
CA ASN A 118 21.76 -3.86 -27.75
C ASN A 118 22.03 -5.36 -27.58
N GLU A 119 22.26 -6.05 -28.70
CA GLU A 119 22.33 -7.50 -28.81
C GLU A 119 23.37 -8.14 -27.87
N ASN A 120 22.89 -8.90 -26.88
CA ASN A 120 23.14 -10.34 -26.76
C ASN A 120 22.64 -10.95 -25.43
N PHE A 121 22.24 -10.15 -24.42
CA PHE A 121 22.17 -10.70 -23.04
C PHE A 121 21.04 -10.20 -22.13
N TYR A 122 20.16 -9.31 -22.57
CA TYR A 122 19.17 -8.70 -21.67
C TYR A 122 17.92 -9.59 -21.47
N LYS A 123 17.66 -10.03 -20.22
CA LYS A 123 16.57 -10.97 -19.87
C LYS A 123 15.26 -10.30 -19.41
N GLY A 124 15.11 -8.99 -19.61
CA GLY A 124 13.98 -8.22 -19.11
C GLY A 124 14.19 -7.73 -17.68
N PHE A 125 13.15 -7.12 -17.11
CA PHE A 125 13.18 -6.49 -15.79
C PHE A 125 11.97 -6.87 -14.93
N THR A 126 12.08 -6.65 -13.63
CA THR A 126 10.96 -6.76 -12.69
C THR A 126 10.34 -5.39 -12.43
N VAL A 127 9.06 -5.37 -12.04
CA VAL A 127 8.38 -4.17 -11.52
C VAL A 127 9.15 -3.52 -10.36
N ASN A 128 9.78 -4.35 -9.52
CA ASN A 128 10.60 -3.86 -8.41
C ASN A 128 11.83 -3.09 -8.88
N GLN A 129 12.50 -3.55 -9.93
CA GLN A 129 13.67 -2.86 -10.45
C GLN A 129 13.31 -1.46 -10.95
N LEU A 130 12.17 -1.32 -11.66
CA LEU A 130 11.66 -0.01 -12.07
C LEU A 130 11.30 0.87 -10.88
N PHE A 131 10.61 0.32 -9.86
CA PHE A 131 10.27 1.04 -8.64
C PHE A 131 11.53 1.60 -7.96
N GLU A 132 12.55 0.77 -7.74
CA GLU A 132 13.79 1.19 -7.07
C GLU A 132 14.56 2.24 -7.88
N LYS A 133 14.62 2.11 -9.22
CA LYS A 133 15.21 3.14 -10.11
C LYS A 133 14.50 4.48 -9.97
N MET A 134 13.17 4.45 -9.96
CA MET A 134 12.31 5.63 -9.89
C MET A 134 12.45 6.35 -8.54
N VAL A 135 12.32 5.64 -7.41
CA VAL A 135 12.29 6.29 -6.09
C VAL A 135 13.68 6.51 -5.46
N GLY A 136 14.74 5.87 -5.96
CA GLY A 136 16.10 6.03 -5.43
C GLY A 136 16.28 5.59 -3.97
N PHE A 137 15.41 4.71 -3.49
CA PHE A 137 15.34 4.33 -2.08
C PHE A 137 16.46 3.36 -1.69
N ASN A 138 17.41 3.80 -0.86
CA ASN A 138 18.51 2.96 -0.42
C ASN A 138 18.18 2.16 0.84
N LYS A 139 17.43 1.06 0.66
CA LYS A 139 17.06 0.16 1.76
C LYS A 139 18.24 -0.42 2.55
N TYR A 140 19.43 -0.52 1.98
CA TYR A 140 20.61 -1.07 2.67
C TYR A 140 21.11 -0.16 3.78
N LYS A 141 20.80 1.14 3.71
CA LYS A 141 21.12 2.10 4.76
C LYS A 141 20.14 2.04 5.94
N ILE A 142 18.95 1.43 5.81
CA ILE A 142 17.92 1.42 6.87
C ILE A 142 18.49 0.96 8.22
N LYS A 143 19.24 -0.15 8.24
CA LYS A 143 19.80 -0.68 9.49
C LYS A 143 20.82 0.29 10.11
N ALA A 144 21.71 0.84 9.29
CA ALA A 144 22.75 1.76 9.75
C ALA A 144 22.13 3.06 10.27
N ILE A 145 21.18 3.63 9.53
CA ILE A 145 20.46 4.85 9.90
C ILE A 145 19.64 4.61 11.17
N ALA A 146 18.85 3.53 11.25
CA ALA A 146 18.06 3.25 12.45
C ALA A 146 18.95 3.10 13.70
N LYS A 147 20.11 2.44 13.56
CA LYS A 147 21.09 2.33 14.65
C LYS A 147 21.65 3.70 15.05
N GLU A 148 21.92 4.57 14.08
CA GLU A 148 22.37 5.94 14.31
C GLU A 148 21.32 6.76 15.06
N GLU A 149 20.07 6.77 14.59
CA GLU A 149 18.97 7.50 15.22
C GLU A 149 18.71 7.03 16.66
N VAL A 150 18.72 5.71 16.90
CA VAL A 150 18.57 5.12 18.24
C VAL A 150 19.71 5.52 19.18
N SER A 151 20.92 5.70 18.64
CA SER A 151 22.08 6.11 19.45
C SER A 151 22.08 7.60 19.80
N LYS A 152 21.37 8.43 19.04
CA LYS A 152 21.37 9.89 19.17
C LYS A 152 20.16 10.42 19.94
N HIS A 153 18.96 9.91 19.65
CA HIS A 153 17.75 10.47 20.23
C HIS A 153 17.53 10.00 21.67
N ARG A 154 17.37 10.98 22.57
CA ARG A 154 17.16 10.76 24.01
C ARG A 154 15.97 9.85 24.33
N ILE A 155 14.93 9.88 23.47
CA ILE A 155 13.74 9.03 23.59
C ILE A 155 14.07 7.53 23.57
N PHE A 156 15.14 7.13 22.88
CA PHE A 156 15.61 5.74 22.82
C PHE A 156 16.70 5.46 23.85
N THR A 157 17.65 6.38 24.04
CA THR A 157 18.77 6.14 24.98
C THR A 157 18.30 6.00 26.42
N LEU A 158 17.25 6.73 26.82
CA LEU A 158 16.65 6.62 28.16
C LEU A 158 15.91 5.31 28.40
N ALA A 159 15.44 4.63 27.34
CA ALA A 159 14.73 3.37 27.49
C ALA A 159 15.64 2.19 27.87
N GLY A 160 16.94 2.28 27.56
CA GLY A 160 17.92 1.22 27.86
C GLY A 160 17.73 -0.06 27.02
N LYS A 161 17.03 0.01 25.89
CA LYS A 161 16.63 -1.14 25.05
C LYS A 161 17.06 -1.00 23.58
N GLN A 162 18.28 -0.51 23.35
CA GLN A 162 18.73 -0.04 22.04
C GLN A 162 18.58 -1.09 20.91
N LYS A 163 18.78 -2.38 21.19
CA LYS A 163 18.58 -3.43 20.17
C LYS A 163 17.12 -3.64 19.78
N GLU A 164 16.21 -3.60 20.77
CA GLU A 164 14.76 -3.70 20.54
C GLU A 164 14.25 -2.44 19.83
N ASP A 165 14.81 -1.29 20.19
CA ASP A 165 14.47 0.00 19.60
C ASP A 165 14.96 0.12 18.16
N GLU A 166 16.16 -0.37 17.84
CA GLU A 166 16.66 -0.47 16.46
C GLU A 166 15.70 -1.32 15.62
N PHE A 167 15.28 -2.48 16.13
CA PHE A 167 14.34 -3.36 15.43
C PHE A 167 12.98 -2.66 15.23
N GLY A 168 12.39 -2.11 16.28
CA GLY A 168 11.08 -1.46 16.19
C GLY A 168 11.09 -0.18 15.34
N LEU A 169 12.21 0.54 15.28
CA LEU A 169 12.35 1.71 14.40
C LEU A 169 12.41 1.28 12.93
N ARG A 170 13.14 0.20 12.63
CA ARG A 170 13.17 -0.39 11.27
C ARG A 170 11.79 -0.85 10.83
N ASP A 171 11.02 -1.49 11.70
CA ASP A 171 9.64 -1.88 11.41
C ASP A 171 8.77 -0.66 11.07
N THR A 172 8.95 0.44 11.82
CA THR A 172 8.20 1.68 11.61
C THR A 172 8.50 2.30 10.23
N VAL A 173 9.78 2.34 9.85
CA VAL A 173 10.22 2.79 8.51
C VAL A 173 9.63 1.90 7.41
N ASN A 174 9.71 0.58 7.57
CA ASN A 174 9.21 -0.37 6.58
C ASN A 174 7.70 -0.23 6.34
N ASN A 175 6.91 0.07 7.38
CA ASN A 175 5.48 0.29 7.25
C ASN A 175 5.16 1.51 6.37
N LEU A 176 5.87 2.62 6.56
CA LEU A 176 5.68 3.83 5.74
C LEU A 176 6.05 3.58 4.27
N VAL A 177 7.16 2.86 4.02
CA VAL A 177 7.59 2.47 2.68
C VAL A 177 6.53 1.59 2.00
N ARG A 178 6.00 0.60 2.72
CA ARG A 178 4.98 -0.34 2.21
C ARG A 178 3.73 0.39 1.73
N ASN A 179 3.27 1.38 2.49
CA ASN A 179 2.07 2.15 2.17
C ASN A 179 2.22 2.94 0.85
N GLN A 180 3.44 3.34 0.46
CA GLN A 180 3.64 3.96 -0.86
C GLN A 180 3.90 2.94 -1.95
N ARG A 181 4.69 1.91 -1.63
CA ARG A 181 5.25 0.99 -2.62
C ARG A 181 4.17 0.29 -3.46
N HIS A 182 3.07 -0.14 -2.85
CA HIS A 182 2.02 -0.85 -3.59
C HIS A 182 1.35 0.05 -4.65
N ILE A 183 1.15 1.34 -4.37
CA ILE A 183 0.56 2.30 -5.30
C ILE A 183 1.46 2.48 -6.53
N TYR A 184 2.75 2.73 -6.31
CA TYR A 184 3.71 2.88 -7.39
C TYR A 184 3.91 1.59 -8.20
N MET A 185 3.95 0.44 -7.54
CA MET A 185 4.01 -0.85 -8.24
C MET A 185 2.77 -1.08 -9.10
N ALA A 186 1.58 -0.74 -8.61
CA ALA A 186 0.35 -0.84 -9.39
C ALA A 186 0.39 0.07 -10.62
N LYS A 187 0.91 1.29 -10.49
CA LYS A 187 1.10 2.21 -11.63
C LYS A 187 2.08 1.68 -12.66
N ILE A 188 3.19 1.08 -12.22
CA ILE A 188 4.14 0.42 -13.14
C ILE A 188 3.47 -0.75 -13.85
N GLU A 189 2.72 -1.60 -13.13
CA GLU A 189 1.98 -2.73 -13.74
C GLU A 189 0.90 -2.25 -14.72
N GLU A 190 0.21 -1.15 -14.40
CA GLU A 190 -0.78 -0.52 -15.27
C GLU A 190 -0.14 -0.07 -16.59
N GLU A 191 1.01 0.61 -16.55
CA GLU A 191 1.73 1.03 -17.75
C GLU A 191 2.31 -0.15 -18.53
N LEU A 192 2.83 -1.18 -17.85
CA LEU A 192 3.30 -2.41 -18.51
C LEU A 192 2.18 -3.16 -19.23
N SER A 193 0.97 -3.16 -18.69
CA SER A 193 -0.19 -3.82 -19.33
C SER A 193 -0.55 -3.21 -20.70
N LYS A 194 -0.10 -1.98 -20.97
CA LYS A 194 -0.32 -1.24 -22.22
C LYS A 194 0.74 -1.55 -23.28
N THR A 195 1.80 -2.28 -22.95
CA THR A 195 2.92 -2.56 -23.85
C THR A 195 2.81 -3.95 -24.50
N ASN A 196 3.48 -4.11 -25.65
CA ASN A 196 3.73 -5.42 -26.23
C ASN A 196 4.91 -6.08 -25.51
N HIS A 197 4.63 -7.07 -24.67
CA HIS A 197 5.65 -7.70 -23.84
C HIS A 197 5.44 -9.20 -23.66
N ARG A 198 6.53 -9.89 -23.29
CA ARG A 198 6.51 -11.27 -22.83
C ARG A 198 6.87 -11.34 -21.35
N ILE A 199 6.14 -12.17 -20.62
CA ILE A 199 6.43 -12.48 -19.22
C ILE A 199 7.18 -13.82 -19.14
N SER A 200 8.31 -13.84 -18.43
CA SER A 200 8.99 -15.05 -18.00
C SER A 200 8.84 -15.22 -16.50
N TYR A 201 8.60 -16.45 -16.05
CA TYR A 201 8.47 -16.77 -14.62
C TYR A 201 9.69 -17.55 -14.17
N LEU A 202 10.31 -17.12 -13.08
CA LEU A 202 11.47 -17.79 -12.50
C LEU A 202 11.27 -18.05 -11.02
N ASP A 203 11.81 -19.17 -10.55
CA ASP A 203 11.90 -19.47 -9.13
C ASP A 203 13.16 -18.87 -8.48
N SER A 204 13.28 -19.01 -7.15
CA SER A 204 14.43 -18.55 -6.38
C SER A 204 15.73 -19.28 -6.72
N ASN A 205 15.65 -20.43 -7.40
CA ASN A 205 16.79 -21.21 -7.87
C ASN A 205 17.15 -20.84 -9.33
N ARG A 206 16.48 -19.83 -9.90
CA ARG A 206 16.64 -19.34 -11.29
C ARG A 206 16.18 -20.33 -12.35
N ASN A 207 15.38 -21.32 -11.98
CA ASN A 207 14.74 -22.19 -12.96
C ASN A 207 13.54 -21.46 -13.56
N LYS A 208 13.34 -21.63 -14.87
CA LYS A 208 12.09 -21.22 -15.50
C LYS A 208 10.95 -22.10 -14.98
N ILE A 209 9.86 -21.47 -14.61
CA ILE A 209 8.59 -22.15 -14.32
C ILE A 209 7.54 -21.67 -15.33
N ASP A 210 6.49 -22.45 -15.54
CA ASP A 210 5.35 -22.01 -16.32
C ASP A 210 4.44 -21.07 -15.51
N ALA A 211 3.51 -20.43 -16.21
CA ALA A 211 2.56 -19.50 -15.60
C ALA A 211 1.64 -20.22 -14.60
N GLU A 212 1.23 -21.46 -14.89
CA GLU A 212 0.33 -22.23 -14.03
C GLU A 212 0.97 -22.50 -12.65
N LYS A 213 2.23 -22.94 -12.63
CA LYS A 213 3.00 -23.16 -11.40
C LYS A 213 3.27 -21.86 -10.65
N TYR A 214 3.48 -20.75 -11.35
CA TYR A 214 3.60 -19.43 -10.71
C TYR A 214 2.29 -19.02 -10.02
N GLU A 215 1.15 -19.17 -10.68
CA GLU A 215 -0.16 -18.86 -10.09
C GLU A 215 -0.47 -19.79 -8.90
N GLU A 216 -0.17 -21.09 -9.01
CA GLU A 216 -0.31 -22.02 -7.91
C GLU A 216 0.55 -21.61 -6.70
N TYR A 217 1.80 -21.19 -6.95
CA TYR A 217 2.67 -20.62 -5.92
C TYR A 217 2.06 -19.39 -5.27
N MET A 218 1.54 -18.43 -6.05
CA MET A 218 0.96 -17.19 -5.53
C MET A 218 -0.27 -17.46 -4.65
N ILE A 219 -1.16 -18.33 -5.09
CA ILE A 219 -2.35 -18.75 -4.33
C ILE A 219 -1.92 -19.44 -3.03
N PHE A 220 -1.06 -20.45 -3.13
CA PHE A 220 -0.60 -21.21 -1.96
C PHE A 220 0.11 -20.31 -0.94
N LYS A 221 1.02 -19.45 -1.40
CA LYS A 221 1.74 -18.50 -0.54
C LYS A 221 0.75 -17.61 0.23
N LYS A 222 -0.25 -17.05 -0.48
CA LYS A 222 -1.27 -16.19 0.13
C LYS A 222 -2.12 -16.94 1.15
N GLU A 223 -2.50 -18.18 0.86
CA GLU A 223 -3.26 -19.02 1.79
C GLU A 223 -2.46 -19.33 3.07
N VAL A 224 -1.20 -19.72 2.93
CA VAL A 224 -0.31 -20.01 4.06
C VAL A 224 -0.07 -18.77 4.90
N GLU A 225 0.25 -17.64 4.26
CA GLU A 225 0.45 -16.35 4.93
C GLU A 225 -0.79 -15.94 5.72
N THR A 226 -1.98 -16.05 5.13
CA THR A 226 -3.25 -15.73 5.78
C THR A 226 -3.50 -16.62 7.01
N LYS A 227 -3.28 -17.94 6.88
CA LYS A 227 -3.48 -18.90 7.97
C LYS A 227 -2.52 -18.64 9.13
N ILE A 228 -1.23 -18.47 8.84
CA ILE A 228 -0.19 -18.25 9.84
C ILE A 228 -0.41 -16.90 10.56
N LYS A 229 -0.77 -15.84 9.84
CA LYS A 229 -1.06 -14.52 10.44
C LYS A 229 -2.32 -14.56 11.30
N ALA A 230 -3.39 -15.22 10.85
CA ALA A 230 -4.61 -15.38 11.62
C ALA A 230 -4.34 -16.12 12.95
N GLU A 231 -3.56 -17.20 12.91
CA GLU A 231 -3.20 -17.95 14.11
C GLU A 231 -2.31 -17.13 15.06
N ASN A 232 -1.30 -16.43 14.53
CA ASN A 232 -0.45 -15.57 15.35
C ASN A 232 -1.24 -14.42 16.01
N ASN A 233 -2.23 -13.86 15.31
CA ASN A 233 -3.12 -12.84 15.89
C ASN A 233 -4.05 -13.43 16.96
N ARG A 234 -4.62 -14.61 16.74
CA ARG A 234 -5.40 -15.35 17.75
C ARG A 234 -4.58 -15.59 19.01
N LEU A 235 -3.31 -15.98 18.87
CA LEU A 235 -2.39 -16.16 20.01
C LEU A 235 -2.10 -14.84 20.72
N LYS A 236 -1.90 -13.72 19.99
CA LYS A 236 -1.72 -12.38 20.59
C LYS A 236 -2.92 -11.96 21.43
N GLU A 237 -4.13 -12.14 20.91
CA GLU A 237 -5.37 -11.82 21.62
C GLU A 237 -5.53 -12.66 22.89
N LEU A 238 -5.26 -13.97 22.80
CA LEU A 238 -5.34 -14.89 23.92
C LEU A 238 -4.27 -14.58 24.98
N LYS A 239 -3.05 -14.23 24.56
CA LYS A 239 -1.97 -13.77 25.45
C LYS A 239 -2.39 -12.51 26.21
N ASN A 240 -2.97 -11.53 25.51
CA ASN A 240 -3.48 -10.30 26.12
C ASN A 240 -4.60 -10.57 27.11
N LYS A 241 -5.50 -11.50 26.80
CA LYS A 241 -6.57 -11.93 27.72
C LYS A 241 -5.99 -12.57 28.98
N ASN A 242 -5.02 -13.48 28.84
CA ASN A 242 -4.34 -14.11 29.97
C ASN A 242 -3.61 -13.09 30.84
N PHE A 243 -2.91 -12.14 30.23
CA PHE A 243 -2.24 -11.05 30.93
C PHE A 243 -3.23 -10.23 31.78
N LYS A 244 -4.37 -9.84 31.21
CA LYS A 244 -5.43 -9.10 31.94
C LYS A 244 -6.03 -9.90 33.10
N LEU A 245 -6.00 -11.23 33.02
CA LEU A 245 -6.49 -12.14 34.05
C LEU A 245 -5.42 -12.52 35.08
N GLY A 246 -4.20 -11.97 34.99
CA GLY A 246 -3.08 -12.33 35.87
C GLY A 246 -2.55 -13.76 35.68
N LEU A 247 -2.87 -14.39 34.54
CA LEU A 247 -2.45 -15.74 34.20
C LEU A 247 -1.07 -15.73 33.51
N SER A 248 -0.39 -16.89 33.53
CA SER A 248 0.88 -17.06 32.82
C SER A 248 0.73 -16.76 31.32
N THR A 249 1.72 -16.06 30.77
CA THR A 249 1.84 -15.73 29.35
C THR A 249 3.10 -16.29 28.71
N LYS A 250 3.86 -17.12 29.45
CA LYS A 250 5.16 -17.67 29.01
C LYS A 250 5.03 -18.68 27.88
N ASP A 251 3.87 -19.36 27.79
CA ASP A 251 3.66 -20.46 26.85
C ASP A 251 3.16 -19.99 25.46
N PHE A 252 3.01 -18.68 25.25
CA PHE A 252 2.59 -18.12 23.97
C PHE A 252 3.79 -17.86 23.06
N ASP A 253 3.92 -18.68 22.02
CA ASP A 253 4.88 -18.47 20.93
C ASP A 253 4.35 -17.43 19.93
N ILE A 254 4.51 -16.15 20.27
CA ILE A 254 4.16 -15.04 19.38
C ILE A 254 5.33 -14.76 18.46
N LYS A 255 5.12 -14.97 17.16
CA LYS A 255 6.14 -14.77 16.15
C LYS A 255 6.15 -13.32 15.68
N ASN A 256 7.35 -12.79 15.47
CA ASN A 256 7.55 -11.52 14.78
C ASN A 256 7.45 -11.70 13.26
N GLU A 257 7.39 -10.60 12.50
CA GLU A 257 7.16 -10.67 11.04
C GLU A 257 8.24 -11.49 10.31
N VAL A 258 9.50 -11.39 10.73
CA VAL A 258 10.60 -12.15 10.13
C VAL A 258 10.42 -13.66 10.34
N GLN A 259 9.94 -14.07 11.51
CA GLN A 259 9.64 -15.48 11.80
C GLN A 259 8.44 -15.96 10.98
N LEU A 260 7.38 -15.15 10.87
CA LEU A 260 6.20 -15.49 10.06
C LEU A 260 6.59 -15.68 8.59
N VAL A 261 7.40 -14.78 8.03
CA VAL A 261 7.90 -14.88 6.64
C VAL A 261 8.69 -16.17 6.44
N LYS A 262 9.61 -16.49 7.36
CA LYS A 262 10.38 -17.74 7.27
C LYS A 262 9.50 -18.98 7.26
N GLU A 263 8.38 -18.97 7.99
CA GLU A 263 7.44 -20.10 7.97
C GLU A 263 6.68 -20.21 6.66
N VAL A 264 6.29 -19.07 6.07
CA VAL A 264 5.72 -19.05 4.72
C VAL A 264 6.73 -19.59 3.71
N ASP A 265 7.97 -19.12 3.76
CA ASP A 265 9.04 -19.53 2.84
C ASP A 265 9.37 -21.02 3.00
N ASN A 266 9.40 -21.53 4.23
CA ASN A 266 9.60 -22.96 4.50
C ASN A 266 8.46 -23.80 3.94
N ALA A 267 7.20 -23.39 4.14
CA ALA A 267 6.05 -24.09 3.59
C ALA A 267 6.06 -24.08 2.05
N VAL A 268 6.47 -22.96 1.43
CA VAL A 268 6.64 -22.87 -0.03
C VAL A 268 7.79 -23.77 -0.49
N GLN A 269 8.93 -23.78 0.20
CA GLN A 269 10.07 -24.64 -0.09
C GLN A 269 9.70 -26.12 -0.02
N GLU A 270 8.95 -26.54 1.00
CA GLU A 270 8.47 -27.91 1.17
C GLU A 270 7.54 -28.34 0.02
N LYS A 271 6.66 -27.44 -0.45
CA LYS A 271 5.71 -27.76 -1.52
C LYS A 271 6.33 -27.71 -2.92
N PHE A 272 7.09 -26.67 -3.22
CA PHE A 272 7.51 -26.35 -4.59
C PHE A 272 8.99 -26.60 -4.89
N GLY A 273 9.82 -26.81 -3.86
CA GLY A 273 11.27 -26.98 -4.00
C GLY A 273 12.06 -25.67 -4.15
N PHE A 274 11.39 -24.52 -4.02
CA PHE A 274 11.97 -23.18 -4.05
C PHE A 274 11.31 -22.29 -3.01
N LYS A 275 11.92 -21.17 -2.61
CA LYS A 275 11.39 -20.25 -1.58
C LYS A 275 10.43 -19.20 -2.12
N TYR A 276 10.69 -18.71 -3.33
CA TYR A 276 9.86 -17.70 -3.98
C TYR A 276 9.93 -17.81 -5.50
N ALA A 277 9.02 -17.12 -6.20
CA ALA A 277 9.05 -16.94 -7.64
C ALA A 277 8.75 -15.50 -8.04
N TYR A 278 9.13 -15.12 -9.26
CA TYR A 278 9.03 -13.75 -9.78
C TYR A 278 8.76 -13.71 -11.29
N ARG A 279 8.22 -12.56 -11.73
CA ARG A 279 7.94 -12.22 -13.13
C ARG A 279 9.05 -11.32 -13.68
N LEU A 280 9.58 -11.66 -14.85
CA LEU A 280 10.41 -10.79 -15.68
C LEU A 280 9.60 -10.36 -16.90
N PHE A 281 9.58 -9.05 -17.14
CA PHE A 281 8.94 -8.41 -18.29
C PHE A 281 10.00 -8.13 -19.35
N ASN A 282 9.78 -8.62 -20.55
CA ASN A 282 10.55 -8.27 -21.73
C ASN A 282 9.63 -7.49 -22.69
N VAL A 283 9.85 -6.18 -22.75
CA VAL A 283 9.05 -5.26 -23.58
C VAL A 283 9.75 -5.09 -24.92
N PHE A 284 9.01 -5.25 -26.01
CA PHE A 284 9.59 -5.29 -27.36
C PHE A 284 9.64 -3.92 -28.03
N ASP A 285 8.64 -3.09 -27.76
CA ASP A 285 8.43 -1.82 -28.44
C ASP A 285 8.56 -0.67 -27.44
N GLU A 286 9.21 0.42 -27.87
CA GLU A 286 9.24 1.66 -27.10
C GLU A 286 7.82 2.23 -26.97
N ILE A 287 7.53 2.76 -25.78
CA ILE A 287 6.29 3.46 -25.48
C ILE A 287 6.40 4.91 -25.94
N GLN A 288 5.38 5.42 -26.62
CA GLN A 288 5.31 6.84 -26.95
C GLN A 288 5.18 7.68 -25.66
N VAL A 289 6.16 8.56 -25.42
CA VAL A 289 6.17 9.48 -24.29
C VAL A 289 5.66 10.85 -24.76
N GLY A 290 4.60 11.37 -24.12
CA GLY A 290 3.95 12.62 -24.51
C GLY A 290 4.59 13.89 -23.94
N GLY A 291 5.78 13.77 -23.35
CA GLY A 291 6.50 14.81 -22.62
C GLY A 291 7.73 14.21 -21.93
N GLU A 292 8.46 15.02 -21.16
CA GLU A 292 9.59 14.55 -20.34
C GLU A 292 9.17 14.44 -18.87
N GLY A 293 9.50 13.32 -18.24
CA GLY A 293 9.29 13.07 -16.82
C GLY A 293 10.47 13.55 -15.97
N ASP A 294 10.19 14.16 -14.83
CA ASP A 294 11.22 14.55 -13.85
C ASP A 294 11.33 13.50 -12.73
N ILE A 295 12.41 12.72 -12.76
CA ILE A 295 12.70 11.70 -11.75
C ILE A 295 13.00 12.29 -10.37
N ASP A 296 13.61 13.48 -10.29
CA ASP A 296 13.85 14.16 -9.01
C ASP A 296 12.51 14.61 -8.41
N LYS A 297 11.55 15.04 -9.26
CA LYS A 297 10.18 15.31 -8.82
C LYS A 297 9.44 14.07 -8.33
N VAL A 298 9.64 12.90 -8.94
CA VAL A 298 9.07 11.64 -8.43
C VAL A 298 9.60 11.31 -7.04
N ARG A 299 10.90 11.50 -6.80
CA ARG A 299 11.52 11.26 -5.49
C ARG A 299 11.01 12.23 -4.44
N GLU A 300 10.84 13.50 -4.80
CA GLU A 300 10.21 14.51 -3.96
C GLU A 300 8.76 14.10 -3.61
N ASN A 301 7.95 13.73 -4.60
CA ASN A 301 6.58 13.27 -4.39
C ASN A 301 6.53 12.03 -3.49
N TYR A 302 7.42 11.06 -3.70
CA TYR A 302 7.55 9.88 -2.86
C TYR A 302 7.84 10.25 -1.40
N PHE A 303 8.83 11.12 -1.17
CA PHE A 303 9.20 11.62 0.15
C PHE A 303 8.03 12.38 0.81
N ASN A 304 7.37 13.28 0.08
CA ASN A 304 6.26 14.07 0.59
C ASN A 304 5.08 13.18 1.00
N ARG A 305 4.74 12.17 0.20
CA ARG A 305 3.70 11.20 0.53
C ARG A 305 4.05 10.39 1.78
N ILE A 306 5.32 10.02 1.98
CA ILE A 306 5.78 9.37 3.23
C ILE A 306 5.65 10.30 4.43
N MET A 307 6.13 11.54 4.30
CA MET A 307 6.12 12.50 5.40
C MET A 307 4.72 12.90 5.82
N LYS A 308 3.81 12.95 4.85
CA LYS A 308 2.40 13.10 5.10
C LYS A 308 1.82 11.94 5.91
N ASN A 309 2.07 10.68 5.54
CA ASN A 309 1.63 9.53 6.34
C ASN A 309 2.17 9.57 7.77
N ALA A 310 3.43 10.00 7.93
CA ALA A 310 4.02 10.19 9.25
C ALA A 310 3.29 11.27 10.04
N SER A 311 2.95 12.38 9.39
CA SER A 311 2.22 13.51 9.99
C SER A 311 0.80 13.12 10.41
N SER A 312 0.04 12.47 9.54
CA SER A 312 -1.31 11.95 9.87
C SER A 312 -1.25 10.94 11.01
N SER A 313 -0.26 10.03 10.99
CA SER A 313 -0.05 9.08 12.09
C SER A 313 0.21 9.80 13.41
N GLN A 314 1.05 10.83 13.44
CA GLN A 314 1.31 11.60 14.67
C GLN A 314 0.07 12.37 15.14
N LYS A 315 -0.64 13.05 14.22
CA LYS A 315 -1.84 13.85 14.52
C LYS A 315 -2.98 13.00 15.09
N ASN A 316 -3.11 11.75 14.63
CA ASN A 316 -4.18 10.85 15.05
C ASN A 316 -3.91 10.17 16.40
N HIS A 317 -2.75 10.40 17.02
CA HIS A 317 -2.42 9.88 18.34
C HIS A 317 -2.32 11.03 19.35
N GLN A 318 -2.85 10.83 20.56
CA GLN A 318 -2.78 11.83 21.62
C GLN A 318 -1.34 11.95 22.13
N GLN A 319 -0.81 13.17 22.16
CA GLN A 319 0.47 13.47 22.80
C GLN A 319 0.34 13.42 24.33
N THR A 320 1.37 12.91 25.00
CA THR A 320 1.36 12.73 26.47
C THR A 320 2.58 13.38 27.10
N GLU A 321 2.40 13.98 28.29
CA GLU A 321 3.51 14.56 29.06
C GLU A 321 4.42 13.49 29.66
N GLU A 322 3.84 12.35 30.07
CA GLU A 322 4.59 11.18 30.55
C GLU A 322 4.80 10.18 29.42
N ILE A 323 6.07 9.85 29.16
CA ILE A 323 6.45 8.87 28.13
C ILE A 323 6.61 7.48 28.75
N ASN A 324 5.86 6.51 28.23
CA ASN A 324 6.01 5.12 28.58
C ASN A 324 7.15 4.46 27.80
N TYR A 325 8.35 4.40 28.39
CA TYR A 325 9.54 3.79 27.76
C TYR A 325 9.43 2.28 27.50
N SER A 326 8.40 1.61 28.02
CA SER A 326 8.14 0.19 27.74
C SER A 326 7.41 -0.05 26.40
N GLU A 327 6.86 0.99 25.79
CA GLU A 327 6.16 0.92 24.50
C GLU A 327 7.10 0.76 23.31
N LYS A 328 6.53 0.36 22.17
CA LYS A 328 7.25 0.27 20.90
C LYS A 328 7.73 1.66 20.45
N PRO A 329 8.85 1.74 19.69
CA PRO A 329 9.36 2.97 19.10
C PRO A 329 8.30 3.88 18.48
N PHE A 330 7.42 3.36 17.63
CA PHE A 330 6.32 4.12 17.03
C PHE A 330 5.48 4.88 18.06
N TYR A 331 4.89 4.19 19.06
CA TYR A 331 4.01 4.81 20.06
C TYR A 331 4.74 5.85 20.90
N ARG A 332 5.97 5.56 21.32
CA ARG A 332 6.79 6.55 22.07
C ARG A 332 7.07 7.80 21.25
N LEU A 333 7.35 7.64 19.96
CA LEU A 333 7.62 8.78 19.08
C LEU A 333 6.36 9.64 18.86
N VAL A 334 5.19 9.03 18.61
CA VAL A 334 3.95 9.80 18.40
C VAL A 334 3.47 10.46 19.68
N HIS A 335 3.54 9.77 20.83
CA HIS A 335 3.19 10.34 22.14
C HIS A 335 4.12 11.50 22.53
N ALA A 336 5.39 11.43 22.14
CA ALA A 336 6.37 12.51 22.36
C ALA A 336 6.32 13.62 21.30
N GLY A 337 5.51 13.49 20.24
CA GLY A 337 5.48 14.46 19.13
C GLY A 337 6.74 14.46 18.24
N LEU A 338 7.59 13.44 18.33
CA LEU A 338 8.89 13.33 17.64
C LEU A 338 8.84 12.44 16.38
N TYR A 339 7.70 11.85 16.06
CA TYR A 339 7.60 10.86 14.98
C TYR A 339 7.94 11.45 13.63
N VAL A 340 7.38 12.62 13.30
CA VAL A 340 7.63 13.30 12.02
C VAL A 340 9.10 13.70 11.90
N GLU A 341 9.70 14.25 12.96
CA GLU A 341 11.11 14.67 12.96
C GLU A 341 12.05 13.48 12.70
N VAL A 342 11.87 12.38 13.43
CA VAL A 342 12.71 11.18 13.29
C VAL A 342 12.51 10.55 11.92
N MET A 343 11.27 10.45 11.41
CA MET A 343 11.02 9.93 10.06
C MET A 343 11.64 10.84 8.98
N LYS A 344 11.56 12.16 9.12
CA LYS A 344 12.19 13.12 8.20
C LYS A 344 13.70 12.87 8.11
N SER A 345 14.39 12.79 9.25
CA SER A 345 15.83 12.47 9.30
C SER A 345 16.16 11.16 8.57
N ILE A 346 15.40 10.10 8.86
CA ILE A 346 15.63 8.79 8.25
C ILE A 346 15.41 8.82 6.73
N PHE A 347 14.29 9.36 6.27
CA PHE A 347 13.91 9.30 4.86
C PHE A 347 14.74 10.24 3.98
N SER A 348 15.22 11.38 4.50
CA SER A 348 16.18 12.22 3.79
C SER A 348 17.46 11.46 3.45
N LYS A 349 17.98 10.66 4.40
CA LYS A 349 19.15 9.78 4.18
C LYS A 349 18.87 8.61 3.24
N LEU A 350 17.65 8.07 3.26
CA LEU A 350 17.26 6.89 2.47
C LEU A 350 17.02 7.22 1.00
N VAL A 351 16.42 8.37 0.70
CA VAL A 351 16.13 8.81 -0.68
C VAL A 351 17.28 9.66 -1.26
N ASN A 352 18.35 9.84 -0.47
CA ASN A 352 19.48 10.72 -0.81
C ASN A 352 19.01 12.16 -1.13
N PHE A 353 18.01 12.60 -0.38
CA PHE A 353 17.42 13.94 -0.45
C PHE A 353 18.10 14.91 0.53
N GLU A 354 19.16 14.46 1.23
CA GLU A 354 20.03 15.34 1.99
C GLU A 354 20.68 16.35 1.01
N SER A 355 20.22 17.60 1.09
CA SER A 355 20.85 18.82 0.57
C SER A 355 21.07 18.96 -0.95
N LYS A 356 20.00 18.96 -1.76
CA LYS A 356 19.91 19.93 -2.88
C LYS A 356 19.14 21.20 -2.48
N THR A 357 18.51 21.21 -1.31
CA THR A 357 17.79 22.35 -0.73
C THR A 357 18.59 22.97 0.42
N GLU A 358 19.71 23.60 0.11
CA GLU A 358 20.22 24.71 0.94
C GLU A 358 19.40 26.00 0.74
N SER A 359 18.32 25.97 -0.08
CA SER A 359 17.48 27.14 -0.37
C SER A 359 15.99 26.99 -0.05
N ASN A 360 15.49 25.81 0.33
CA ASN A 360 14.10 25.66 0.78
C ASN A 360 14.10 24.84 2.08
N THR A 361 14.47 25.50 3.17
CA THR A 361 13.85 25.18 4.45
C THR A 361 12.35 25.34 4.24
N VAL A 362 11.66 24.23 3.95
CA VAL A 362 10.26 24.13 4.36
C VAL A 362 10.34 24.23 5.86
N ASP A 363 10.17 25.47 6.35
CA ASP A 363 9.90 25.75 7.73
C ASP A 363 8.85 24.74 8.15
N VAL A 364 9.26 23.89 9.08
CA VAL A 364 8.33 23.10 9.85
C VAL A 364 7.46 24.15 10.50
N LEU A 365 6.27 24.37 9.94
CA LEU A 365 5.27 25.35 10.38
C LEU A 365 5.29 25.43 11.90
N ASP A 366 6.03 26.43 12.38
CA ASP A 366 5.88 26.94 13.71
C ASP A 366 4.46 27.53 13.71
N ASN A 367 3.64 27.13 14.69
CA ASN A 367 2.23 27.51 14.76
C ASN A 367 2.04 29.00 15.15
N SER A 368 2.88 29.89 14.64
CA SER A 368 2.80 31.33 14.84
C SER A 368 2.78 32.08 13.50
N VAL A 369 1.57 32.18 12.95
CA VAL A 369 1.03 33.29 12.13
C VAL A 369 2.01 34.06 11.21
N ALA A 370 1.88 33.81 9.91
CA ALA A 370 1.90 34.80 8.80
C ALA A 370 1.40 34.05 7.54
N GLU A 371 0.12 34.09 7.17
CA GLU A 371 -0.45 35.04 6.18
C GLU A 371 0.60 35.50 5.15
N ASP A 372 0.90 34.64 4.16
CA ASP A 372 1.20 34.98 2.74
C ASP A 372 1.97 33.84 2.03
N ASP A 373 1.38 32.64 1.93
CA ASP A 373 1.67 31.65 0.86
C ASP A 373 0.53 30.62 0.77
N ASP A 374 -0.68 31.14 0.53
CA ASP A 374 -1.92 30.34 0.60
C ASP A 374 -2.02 29.27 -0.51
N GLU A 375 -1.40 29.41 -1.68
CA GLU A 375 -1.52 28.40 -2.75
C GLU A 375 -0.73 27.12 -2.47
N ALA A 376 0.53 27.21 -2.03
CA ALA A 376 1.35 26.04 -1.76
C ALA A 376 0.89 25.29 -0.49
N TYR A 377 0.41 26.02 0.52
CA TYR A 377 -0.16 25.44 1.73
C TYR A 377 -1.54 24.81 1.46
N GLN A 378 -2.38 25.44 0.63
CA GLN A 378 -3.65 24.85 0.18
C GLN A 378 -3.41 23.65 -0.72
N GLU A 379 -2.47 23.69 -1.68
CA GLU A 379 -2.10 22.56 -2.53
C GLU A 379 -1.52 21.40 -1.70
N PHE A 380 -0.69 21.71 -0.70
CA PHE A 380 -0.20 20.75 0.29
C PHE A 380 -1.35 20.12 1.08
N LEU A 381 -2.27 20.92 1.64
CA LEU A 381 -3.45 20.44 2.39
C LEU A 381 -4.45 19.68 1.52
N PHE A 382 -4.59 20.07 0.26
CA PHE A 382 -5.46 19.44 -0.73
C PHE A 382 -4.91 18.08 -1.13
N ASN A 383 -3.59 18.03 -1.40
CA ASN A 383 -2.87 16.78 -1.52
C ASN A 383 -3.04 15.97 -0.23
N VAL A 384 -2.97 16.57 0.98
CA VAL A 384 -3.14 15.96 2.32
C VAL A 384 -4.46 15.20 2.49
N ALA A 385 -5.58 15.81 2.16
CA ALA A 385 -6.89 15.14 2.28
C ALA A 385 -7.05 13.97 1.30
N GLN A 386 -6.43 14.05 0.12
CA GLN A 386 -6.68 13.13 -0.97
C GLN A 386 -6.05 11.73 -0.78
N TYR A 387 -4.82 11.68 -0.28
CA TYR A 387 -4.15 10.41 0.05
C TYR A 387 -4.78 9.73 1.30
N GLU A 388 -5.36 10.50 2.22
CA GLU A 388 -6.10 9.93 3.37
C GLU A 388 -7.36 9.20 2.87
N ALA A 389 -8.03 9.73 1.84
CA ALA A 389 -9.15 9.06 1.17
C ALA A 389 -8.75 7.82 0.34
N GLU A 390 -7.58 7.84 -0.33
CA GLU A 390 -7.03 6.63 -0.98
C GLU A 390 -6.61 5.55 0.05
N GLN A 391 -6.25 5.95 1.27
CA GLN A 391 -6.01 5.03 2.39
C GLN A 391 -7.29 4.51 3.06
N GLU A 392 -8.40 5.26 3.07
CA GLU A 392 -9.67 4.84 3.68
C GLU A 392 -10.34 3.66 2.95
N GLU A 393 -10.02 3.41 1.66
CA GLU A 393 -10.41 2.16 0.98
C GLU A 393 -9.53 0.96 1.43
N HIS A 394 -8.42 1.24 2.09
CA HIS A 394 -7.43 0.32 2.65
C HIS A 394 -7.28 0.49 4.17
N ASP A 395 -8.40 0.74 4.85
CA ASP A 395 -8.44 0.95 6.30
C ASP A 395 -8.23 -0.38 7.05
N TYR A 396 -6.98 -0.82 7.03
CA TYR A 396 -6.43 -1.87 7.85
C TYR A 396 -5.01 -1.45 8.24
N PHE A 397 -4.93 -0.55 9.22
CA PHE A 397 -3.69 -0.21 9.92
C PHE A 397 -2.94 -1.43 10.52
N TYR A 398 -3.49 -2.65 10.39
CA TYR A 398 -2.83 -3.93 10.72
C TYR A 398 -3.04 -5.11 9.74
N ASN A 399 -3.68 -4.93 8.58
CA ASN A 399 -4.04 -6.07 7.72
C ASN A 399 -4.14 -5.65 6.25
N GLN A 400 -3.02 -5.52 5.54
CA GLN A 400 -2.99 -5.68 4.08
C GLN A 400 -1.53 -5.71 3.58
N ASP A 401 -1.13 -6.93 3.22
CA ASP A 401 -0.42 -7.41 2.03
C ASP A 401 0.83 -6.68 1.49
N TYR A 402 1.85 -7.51 1.22
CA TYR A 402 3.19 -7.25 0.64
C TYR A 402 4.28 -6.78 1.61
N TYR A 403 4.89 -7.77 2.27
CA TYR A 403 6.26 -7.67 2.81
C TYR A 403 7.24 -7.35 1.67
N VAL A 404 8.16 -6.41 1.90
CA VAL A 404 9.38 -6.25 1.07
C VAL A 404 10.24 -7.48 1.35
N ASP A 405 10.24 -8.43 0.43
CA ASP A 405 11.11 -9.60 0.50
C ASP A 405 12.56 -9.17 0.28
N VAL A 406 13.16 -8.68 1.36
CA VAL A 406 14.53 -8.15 1.39
C VAL A 406 15.52 -9.22 0.92
N GLU A 407 15.26 -10.51 1.19
CA GLU A 407 16.10 -11.63 0.71
C GLU A 407 15.95 -11.88 -0.79
N ARG A 408 14.72 -11.90 -1.33
CA ARG A 408 14.47 -11.99 -2.78
C ARG A 408 15.10 -10.83 -3.55
N ILE A 409 14.91 -9.61 -3.10
CA ILE A 409 15.47 -8.44 -3.80
C ILE A 409 17.01 -8.39 -3.60
N LEU A 410 17.55 -8.84 -2.46
CA LEU A 410 19.00 -9.03 -2.28
C LEU A 410 19.56 -10.08 -3.21
N HIS A 411 18.83 -11.15 -3.50
CA HIS A 411 19.25 -12.22 -4.40
C HIS A 411 19.14 -11.82 -5.88
N GLU A 412 18.05 -11.17 -6.30
CA GLU A 412 17.83 -10.61 -7.64
C GLU A 412 18.90 -9.56 -8.00
N MET A 413 19.45 -8.84 -7.01
CA MET A 413 20.52 -7.85 -7.19
C MET A 413 21.94 -8.40 -7.01
N LYS A 414 22.14 -9.45 -6.21
CA LYS A 414 23.47 -10.08 -5.99
C LYS A 414 23.84 -11.10 -7.07
N ASN A 415 22.89 -11.48 -7.92
CA ASN A 415 23.12 -12.43 -8.99
C ASN A 415 22.56 -11.96 -10.35
N PRO A 416 23.10 -10.86 -10.91
CA PRO A 416 23.02 -10.69 -12.36
C PRO A 416 23.73 -11.87 -13.03
N LEU A 417 23.24 -12.34 -14.17
CA LEU A 417 23.92 -13.41 -14.91
C LEU A 417 25.33 -12.98 -15.28
N SER A 418 26.28 -13.90 -15.11
CA SER A 418 27.65 -13.65 -15.55
C SER A 418 27.76 -13.83 -17.06
N ASP A 419 28.72 -13.11 -17.65
CA ASP A 419 29.02 -13.14 -19.07
C ASP A 419 29.42 -14.56 -19.53
N GLU A 420 30.12 -15.33 -18.67
CA GLU A 420 30.52 -16.73 -18.92
C GLU A 420 29.32 -17.71 -18.95
N GLU A 421 28.32 -17.57 -18.06
CA GLU A 421 27.11 -18.42 -18.09
C GLU A 421 26.23 -18.12 -19.31
N CYS A 422 26.40 -16.93 -19.88
CA CYS A 422 25.70 -16.48 -21.06
C CYS A 422 26.39 -16.94 -22.36
N GLU A 423 27.71 -17.11 -22.33
CA GLU A 423 28.52 -17.65 -23.44
C GLU A 423 28.48 -19.19 -23.53
N GLU A 424 28.51 -19.93 -22.41
CA GLU A 424 28.44 -21.41 -22.43
C GLU A 424 27.10 -21.92 -22.98
N ARG A 425 25.99 -21.29 -22.62
CA ARG A 425 24.66 -21.65 -23.16
C ARG A 425 24.46 -21.32 -24.63
N TYR A 426 25.25 -20.40 -25.19
CA TYR A 426 25.19 -20.06 -26.61
C TYR A 426 25.83 -21.16 -27.47
N LYS A 427 26.78 -21.93 -26.92
CA LYS A 427 27.50 -23.01 -27.61
C LYS A 427 26.80 -24.38 -27.51
N GLU A 428 26.07 -24.67 -26.44
CA GLU A 428 25.32 -25.93 -26.30
C GLU A 428 24.08 -26.01 -27.21
N LEU A 429 23.62 -24.89 -27.81
CA LEU A 429 22.48 -24.86 -28.73
C LEU A 429 22.75 -25.40 -30.15
N PHE A 430 23.99 -25.84 -30.46
CA PHE A 430 24.31 -26.53 -31.71
C PHE A 430 24.78 -27.98 -31.57
N GLU A 431 24.98 -28.49 -30.36
CA GLU A 431 25.20 -29.93 -30.15
C GLU A 431 24.43 -30.40 -28.92
N TYR A 432 23.23 -30.92 -29.23
CA TYR A 432 22.28 -31.73 -28.45
C TYR A 432 21.24 -31.04 -27.56
#